data_AF-A0A9E3EQB5-F1
#
_entry.id   AF-A0A9E3EQB5-F1
#
_cell.length_a   1.000
_cell.length_b   1.000
_cell.length_c   1.000
_cell.angle_alpha   90.00
_cell.angle_beta   90.00
_cell.angle_gamma   90.00
#
_symmetry.space_group_name_H-M   'P 1'
#
loop_
_entity.id
_entity.type
_entity.pdbx_description
1 polymer ?
#
loop_
_entity_poly.entity_id
_entity_poly.type
_entity_poly.pdbx_seq_one_letter_code
_entity_poly.pdbx_strand_id
1 'polypeptide(L)'
;MPLDARKVQHVLQVVTRSFASRQRTVVIVYLAGGSYSYVTVQVIMRSIKVVDPQVFDANGQSLPHSADTIIIAPLGTSFTGAVFVADTTSATASAVAAAPKYEIVEVLPVGIVPGGSRLRVSLRRMR
;
A
#
# COMPACT_ATOMS: atom_id res chain seq x y z
N MET A 1 23.29 22.13 9.80
CA MET A 1 22.90 21.78 11.18
C MET A 1 22.37 20.34 11.16
N PRO A 2 23.02 19.36 11.81
CA PRO A 2 22.54 17.98 11.81
C PRO A 2 21.22 17.83 12.60
N LEU A 3 20.41 16.87 12.20
CA LEU A 3 19.18 16.48 12.91
C LEU A 3 19.58 15.74 14.20
N ASP A 4 19.39 16.39 15.35
CA ASP A 4 19.51 15.75 16.67
C ASP A 4 18.34 14.75 16.90
N ALA A 5 18.59 13.69 17.66
CA ALA A 5 17.65 12.60 17.95
C ALA A 5 16.31 13.11 18.50
N ARG A 6 16.31 14.16 19.32
CA ARG A 6 15.09 14.80 19.84
C ARG A 6 14.22 15.39 18.73
N LYS A 7 14.85 16.03 17.74
CA LYS A 7 14.14 16.62 16.59
C LYS A 7 13.58 15.52 15.69
N VAL A 8 14.35 14.46 15.46
CA VAL A 8 13.88 13.28 14.70
C VAL A 8 12.64 12.67 15.37
N GLN A 9 12.70 12.42 16.68
CA GLN A 9 11.58 11.85 17.42
C GLN A 9 10.34 12.74 17.39
N HIS A 10 10.50 14.06 17.55
CA HIS A 10 9.40 15.00 17.44
C HIS A 10 8.72 14.94 16.06
N VAL A 11 9.52 14.95 14.98
CA VAL A 11 8.99 14.87 13.61
C VAL A 11 8.26 13.54 13.38
N LEU A 12 8.80 12.41 13.84
CA LEU A 12 8.13 11.11 13.73
C LEU A 12 6.79 11.07 14.47
N GLN A 13 6.70 11.71 15.64
CA GLN A 13 5.44 11.83 16.40
C GLN A 13 4.41 12.71 15.69
N VAL A 14 4.83 13.84 15.11
CA VAL A 14 3.96 14.73 14.33
C VAL A 14 3.44 14.01 13.08
N VAL A 15 4.32 13.32 12.34
CA VAL A 15 3.95 12.49 11.20
C VAL A 15 2.93 11.44 11.61
N THR A 16 3.19 10.69 12.68
CA THR A 16 2.26 9.65 13.15
C THR A 16 0.89 10.20 13.52
N ARG A 17 0.84 11.35 14.23
CA ARG A 17 -0.42 12.02 14.56
C ARG A 17 -1.20 12.48 13.33
N SER A 18 -0.53 13.07 12.35
CA SER A 18 -1.19 13.50 11.10
C SER A 18 -1.76 12.35 10.27
N PHE A 19 -1.25 11.13 10.48
CA PHE A 19 -1.68 9.93 9.78
C PHE A 19 -2.87 9.24 10.46
N ALA A 20 -2.97 9.29 11.79
CA ALA A 20 -3.95 8.52 12.56
C ALA A 20 -5.41 8.76 12.12
N SER A 21 -5.77 9.99 11.72
CA SER A 21 -7.12 10.31 11.25
C SER A 21 -7.41 9.96 9.78
N ARG A 22 -6.41 9.46 9.04
CA ARG A 22 -6.49 9.20 7.59
C ARG A 22 -6.23 7.73 7.23
N GLN A 23 -6.09 6.88 8.24
CA GLN A 23 -5.82 5.48 8.06
C GLN A 23 -7.11 4.71 7.74
N ARG A 24 -6.95 3.69 6.91
CA ARG A 24 -7.95 2.66 6.68
C ARG A 24 -7.29 1.30 6.79
N THR A 25 -8.07 0.30 7.19
CA THR A 25 -7.59 -1.07 7.26
C THR A 25 -7.71 -1.72 5.89
N VAL A 26 -6.63 -2.33 5.44
CA VAL A 26 -6.57 -3.21 4.27
C VAL A 26 -6.03 -4.57 4.69
N VAL A 27 -6.20 -5.58 3.86
CA VAL A 27 -5.64 -6.92 4.09
C VAL A 27 -4.55 -7.20 3.07
N ILE A 28 -3.37 -7.55 3.55
CA ILE A 28 -2.29 -8.09 2.73
C ILE A 28 -2.43 -9.61 2.71
N VAL A 29 -2.42 -10.17 1.51
CA VAL A 29 -2.53 -11.60 1.28
C VAL A 29 -1.16 -12.16 0.92
N TYR A 30 -0.73 -13.18 1.66
CA TYR A 30 0.52 -13.90 1.40
C TYR A 30 0.21 -15.32 0.95
N LEU A 31 1.10 -15.89 0.14
CA LEU A 31 1.07 -17.29 -0.24
C LEU A 31 2.38 -17.94 0.21
N ALA A 32 2.29 -18.88 1.14
CA ALA A 32 3.44 -19.64 1.63
C ALA A 32 3.05 -21.11 1.75
N GLY A 33 3.88 -22.00 1.18
CA GLY A 33 3.63 -23.45 1.24
C GLY A 33 2.28 -23.88 0.65
N GLY A 34 1.77 -23.16 -0.37
CA GLY A 34 0.48 -23.45 -1.01
C GLY A 34 -0.76 -23.00 -0.22
N SER A 35 -0.59 -22.36 0.94
CA SER A 35 -1.69 -21.83 1.75
C SER A 35 -1.68 -20.31 1.78
N TYR A 36 -2.86 -19.71 1.75
CA TYR A 36 -3.02 -18.26 1.88
C TYR A 36 -3.07 -17.85 3.35
N SER A 37 -2.39 -16.75 3.69
CA SER A 37 -2.50 -16.07 4.97
C SER A 37 -2.89 -14.60 4.77
N TYR A 38 -3.58 -14.05 5.76
CA TYR A 38 -4.22 -12.74 5.68
C TYR A 38 -3.76 -11.88 6.86
N VAL A 39 -3.23 -10.70 6.59
CA VAL A 39 -2.78 -9.77 7.63
C VAL A 39 -3.44 -8.42 7.43
N THR A 40 -4.15 -7.94 8.44
CA THR A 40 -4.70 -6.57 8.43
C THR A 40 -3.59 -5.57 8.69
N VAL A 41 -3.57 -4.49 7.91
CA VAL A 41 -2.64 -3.37 8.08
C VAL A 41 -3.39 -2.06 7.95
N GLN A 42 -3.07 -1.13 8.85
CA GLN A 42 -3.57 0.25 8.77
C GLN A 42 -2.68 1.07 7.85
N VAL A 43 -3.25 1.55 6.74
CA VAL A 43 -2.53 2.30 5.70
C VAL A 43 -3.28 3.58 5.36
N ILE A 44 -2.57 4.57 4.81
CA ILE A 44 -3.23 5.62 4.04
C ILE A 44 -3.33 5.12 2.61
N MET A 45 -4.52 5.07 2.04
CA MET A 45 -4.73 4.68 0.63
C MET A 45 -5.25 5.87 -0.17
N ARG A 46 -4.61 6.14 -1.32
CA ARG A 46 -4.97 7.26 -2.21
C ARG A 46 -4.92 6.82 -3.65
N SER A 47 -5.99 7.07 -4.41
CA SER A 47 -5.97 6.92 -5.86
C SER A 47 -5.05 7.98 -6.48
N ILE A 48 -4.18 7.56 -7.41
CA ILE A 48 -3.36 8.47 -8.24
C ILE A 48 -4.15 8.85 -9.50
N LYS A 49 -4.78 7.85 -10.11
CA LYS A 49 -5.50 7.98 -11.37
C LYS A 49 -6.57 6.90 -11.39
N VAL A 50 -7.82 7.29 -11.57
CA VAL A 50 -8.90 6.34 -11.86
C VAL A 50 -8.92 6.21 -13.38
N VAL A 51 -8.05 5.38 -13.94
CA VAL A 51 -8.13 5.04 -15.36
C VAL A 51 -9.08 3.86 -15.46
N ASP A 52 -10.14 4.01 -16.25
CA ASP A 52 -10.99 2.88 -16.59
C ASP A 52 -10.16 1.90 -17.44
N PRO A 53 -9.97 0.64 -17.00
CA PRO A 53 -9.17 -0.34 -17.72
C PRO A 53 -9.72 -0.67 -19.12
N GLN A 54 -10.91 -0.15 -19.50
CA GLN A 54 -11.50 -0.27 -20.83
C GLN A 54 -11.07 0.84 -21.81
N VAL A 55 -10.32 1.85 -21.36
CA VAL A 55 -9.85 2.94 -22.23
C VAL A 55 -8.54 2.54 -22.89
N PHE A 56 -8.63 2.25 -24.19
CA PHE A 56 -7.47 2.07 -25.06
C PHE A 56 -6.89 3.43 -25.48
N ASP A 57 -5.61 3.45 -25.84
CA ASP A 57 -5.00 4.61 -26.46
C ASP A 57 -5.52 4.81 -27.90
N ALA A 58 -5.07 5.89 -28.56
CA ALA A 58 -5.47 6.20 -29.93
C ALA A 58 -5.08 5.12 -30.95
N ASN A 59 -4.22 4.17 -30.58
CA ASN A 59 -3.78 3.04 -31.40
C ASN A 59 -4.48 1.72 -31.01
N GLY A 60 -5.46 1.77 -30.10
CA GLY A 60 -6.17 0.59 -29.61
C GLY A 60 -5.35 -0.28 -28.65
N GLN A 61 -4.22 0.22 -28.16
CA GLN A 61 -3.37 -0.48 -27.19
C GLN A 61 -3.78 -0.13 -25.76
N SER A 62 -3.57 -1.06 -24.83
CA SER A 62 -3.76 -0.76 -23.41
C SER A 62 -2.70 0.26 -22.98
N LEU A 63 -3.12 1.38 -22.36
CA LEU A 63 -2.16 2.35 -21.83
C LEU A 63 -1.19 1.64 -20.87
N PRO A 64 0.11 2.00 -20.85
CA PRO A 64 1.04 1.48 -19.86
C PRO A 64 0.54 1.78 -18.43
N HIS A 65 0.00 0.76 -17.77
CA HIS A 65 -0.57 0.90 -16.42
C HIS A 65 0.58 0.96 -15.41
N SER A 66 0.89 2.18 -14.94
CA SER A 66 1.98 2.42 -13.99
C SER A 66 1.57 2.19 -12.54
N ALA A 67 0.46 2.79 -12.08
CA ALA A 67 -0.21 2.51 -10.81
C ALA A 67 -1.54 3.27 -10.74
N ASP A 68 -2.57 2.64 -10.17
CA ASP A 68 -3.89 3.26 -9.97
C ASP A 68 -3.97 3.92 -8.59
N THR A 69 -3.32 3.31 -7.61
CA THR A 69 -3.44 3.64 -6.20
C THR A 69 -2.08 3.55 -5.50
N ILE A 70 -1.88 4.37 -4.47
CA ILE A 70 -0.75 4.28 -3.55
C ILE A 70 -1.27 3.96 -2.16
N ILE A 71 -0.59 3.05 -1.47
CA ILE A 71 -0.70 2.93 -0.02
C ILE A 71 0.57 3.43 0.66
N ILE A 72 0.40 4.11 1.79
CA ILE A 72 1.47 4.43 2.73
C ILE A 72 1.30 3.54 3.95
N ALA A 73 2.18 2.56 4.07
CA ALA A 73 2.19 1.58 5.16
C ALA A 73 3.25 1.94 6.22
N PRO A 74 3.08 1.43 7.46
CA PRO A 74 4.14 1.45 8.47
C PRO A 74 5.44 0.82 7.95
N LEU A 75 6.59 1.34 8.38
CA LEU A 75 7.90 0.83 7.92
C LEU A 75 8.13 -0.65 8.27
N GLY A 76 7.56 -1.12 9.39
CA GLY A 76 7.68 -2.51 9.84
C GLY A 76 6.78 -3.50 9.10
N THR A 77 5.96 -3.04 8.15
CA THR A 77 5.11 -3.93 7.35
C THR A 77 5.97 -4.62 6.28
N SER A 78 6.09 -5.94 6.36
CA SER A 78 6.73 -6.71 5.29
C SER A 78 5.75 -6.86 4.12
N PHE A 79 6.23 -6.68 2.89
CA PHE A 79 5.51 -7.08 1.67
C PHE A 79 6.18 -8.27 0.96
N THR A 80 7.21 -8.85 1.59
CA THR A 80 7.91 -10.02 1.05
C THR A 80 6.97 -11.23 1.04
N GLY A 81 6.77 -11.84 -0.13
CA GLY A 81 5.83 -12.94 -0.31
C GLY A 81 4.35 -12.53 -0.31
N ALA A 82 4.05 -11.23 -0.29
CA ALA A 82 2.70 -10.74 -0.52
C ALA A 82 2.33 -10.93 -1.99
N VAL A 83 1.14 -11.48 -2.25
CA VAL A 83 0.64 -11.72 -3.61
C VAL A 83 -0.20 -10.54 -4.08
N PHE A 84 -1.08 -10.03 -3.21
CA PHE A 84 -1.93 -8.87 -3.50
C PHE A 84 -2.43 -8.23 -2.20
N VAL A 85 -2.99 -7.03 -2.34
CA VAL A 85 -3.68 -6.29 -1.28
C VAL A 85 -5.17 -6.30 -1.58
N ALA A 86 -5.99 -6.70 -0.61
CA ALA A 86 -7.44 -6.65 -0.68
C ALA A 86 -7.96 -5.45 0.13
N ASP A 87 -8.86 -4.68 -0.48
CA ASP A 87 -9.51 -3.54 0.16
C ASP A 87 -10.67 -3.98 1.05
N THR A 88 -10.32 -4.59 2.18
CA THR A 88 -11.25 -5.06 3.20
C THR A 88 -10.66 -4.87 4.59
N THR A 89 -11.53 -4.70 5.58
CA THR A 89 -11.16 -4.61 6.99
C THR A 89 -11.04 -5.98 7.65
N SER A 90 -11.49 -7.05 6.98
CA SER A 90 -11.59 -8.39 7.55
C SER A 90 -10.62 -9.38 6.88
N ALA A 91 -9.73 -9.97 7.67
CA ALA A 91 -8.74 -10.95 7.24
C ALA A 91 -9.32 -12.37 7.13
N THR A 92 -10.42 -12.53 6.39
CA THR A 92 -11.03 -13.84 6.11
C THR A 92 -11.05 -14.13 4.61
N ALA A 93 -11.01 -15.41 4.25
CA ALA A 93 -11.01 -15.83 2.85
C ALA A 93 -12.22 -15.29 2.07
N SER A 94 -13.41 -15.30 2.67
CA SER A 94 -14.63 -14.80 2.04
C SER A 94 -14.61 -13.27 1.83
N ALA A 95 -14.14 -12.51 2.82
CA ALA A 95 -14.04 -11.06 2.70
C ALA A 95 -12.97 -10.66 1.68
N VAL A 96 -11.84 -11.35 1.65
CA VAL A 96 -10.77 -11.16 0.66
C VAL A 96 -11.24 -11.52 -0.76
N ALA A 97 -12.05 -12.56 -0.91
CA ALA A 97 -12.56 -12.99 -2.20
C ALA A 97 -13.51 -11.96 -2.83
N ALA A 98 -14.37 -11.32 -2.01
CA ALA A 98 -15.37 -10.34 -2.44
C ALA A 98 -14.84 -8.90 -2.56
N ALA A 99 -13.69 -8.60 -1.95
CA ALA A 99 -13.13 -7.25 -1.95
C ALA A 99 -12.42 -6.90 -3.28
N PRO A 100 -12.32 -5.60 -3.61
CA PRO A 100 -11.42 -5.14 -4.66
C PRO A 100 -9.97 -5.55 -4.37
N LYS A 101 -9.32 -6.19 -5.33
CA LYS A 101 -7.95 -6.70 -5.21
C LYS A 101 -7.00 -5.80 -5.98
N TYR A 102 -5.82 -5.62 -5.43
CA TYR A 102 -4.77 -4.81 -6.01
C TYR A 102 -3.46 -5.57 -5.99
N GLU A 103 -2.82 -5.67 -7.13
CA GLU A 103 -1.46 -6.19 -7.22
C GLU A 103 -0.45 -5.13 -6.78
N ILE A 104 0.67 -5.60 -6.25
CA ILE A 104 1.77 -4.76 -5.79
C ILE A 104 2.73 -4.55 -6.95
N VAL A 105 2.87 -3.31 -7.39
CA VAL A 105 3.77 -2.94 -8.48
C VAL A 105 5.17 -2.60 -7.96
N GLU A 106 5.23 -1.81 -6.88
CA GLU A 106 6.49 -1.31 -6.33
C GLU A 106 6.34 -1.05 -4.83
N VAL A 107 7.37 -1.36 -4.05
CA VAL A 107 7.47 -1.03 -2.61
C VAL A 107 8.77 -0.26 -2.38
N LEU A 108 8.68 0.99 -1.92
CA LEU A 108 9.85 1.82 -1.60
C LEU A 108 9.77 2.41 -0.19
N PRO A 109 10.87 2.40 0.58
CA PRO A 109 10.94 3.20 1.78
C PRO A 109 10.88 4.70 1.45
N VAL A 110 10.07 5.44 2.20
CA VAL A 110 9.89 6.89 2.07
C VAL A 110 9.89 7.57 3.44
N GLY A 111 10.20 8.87 3.46
CA GLY A 111 10.20 9.68 4.67
C GLY A 111 11.61 9.94 5.20
N ILE A 112 11.70 10.23 6.50
CA ILE A 112 12.94 10.73 7.12
C ILE A 112 13.81 9.57 7.64
N VAL A 113 15.12 9.81 7.54
CA VAL A 113 16.29 8.91 7.59
C VAL A 113 16.67 8.45 9.01
N PRO A 114 17.41 7.31 9.14
CA PRO A 114 17.91 6.44 8.06
C PRO A 114 16.95 5.32 7.68
N GLY A 115 16.78 5.10 6.36
CA GLY A 115 15.96 4.01 5.82
C GLY A 115 14.49 4.37 5.54
N GLY A 116 14.10 5.63 5.71
CA GLY A 116 12.70 6.08 5.60
C GLY A 116 11.93 5.86 6.90
N SER A 117 10.75 6.47 7.01
CA SER A 117 9.86 6.32 8.16
C SER A 117 8.59 5.53 7.83
N ARG A 118 8.37 5.21 6.55
CA ARG A 118 7.20 4.54 6.00
C ARG A 118 7.56 3.76 4.73
N LEU A 119 6.63 2.92 4.27
CA LEU A 119 6.68 2.31 2.96
C LEU A 119 5.64 2.96 2.05
N ARG A 120 6.05 3.40 0.87
CA ARG A 120 5.16 3.73 -0.25
C ARG A 120 5.03 2.49 -1.11
N VAL A 121 3.80 2.03 -1.28
CA VAL A 121 3.51 0.90 -2.16
C VAL A 121 2.60 1.37 -3.28
N SER A 122 3.07 1.19 -4.51
CA SER A 122 2.32 1.46 -5.73
C SER A 122 1.50 0.22 -6.08
N LEU A 123 0.20 0.43 -6.29
CA LEU A 123 -0.79 -0.63 -6.48
C LEU A 123 -1.51 -0.46 -7.82
N ARG A 124 -1.79 -1.58 -8.50
CA ARG A 124 -2.66 -1.65 -9.69
C ARG A 124 -3.86 -2.52 -9.40
N ARG A 125 -5.05 -2.12 -9.85
CA ARG A 125 -6.29 -2.87 -9.61
C ARG A 125 -6.31 -4.14 -10.45
N MET A 126 -6.62 -5.27 -9.81
CA MET A 126 -6.78 -6.57 -10.47
C MET A 126 -8.20 -6.70 -11.03
N ARG A 127 -8.33 -7.44 -12.13
CA ARG A 127 -9.61 -7.75 -12.79
C ARG A 127 -10.33 -8.90 -12.10
#